data_AF-A0A8H5BXM7-F1
#
_entry.id   AF-A0A8H5BXM7-F1
#
_cell.length_a   1.000
_cell.length_b   1.000
_cell.length_c   1.000
_cell.angle_alpha   90.00
_cell.angle_beta   90.00
_cell.angle_gamma   90.00
#
_symmetry.space_group_name_H-M   'P 1'
#
loop_
_entity.id
_entity.type
_entity.pdbx_description
1 polymer ?
#
loop_
_entity_poly.entity_id
_entity_poly.type
_entity_poly.pdbx_seq_one_letter_code
_entity_poly.pdbx_strand_id
1 'polypeptide(L)'
;MSLIESLFNLELVDSVLSARYLSAVALVSVVYDHFLTLDQEFSNIWGSGSSQGYLHKFTFALNRYVAEAVTAYTAFGAIFSEYWTILRTSTQTLPSASNTNFNIIDAEHLFGYLQLQQQFSSGSPNRKRMTFILFSGFSVSISTATVLAILTVIKAQPVTFFFPVINTCGFLKIPSTLPYVLGILLLFDSFLIAIAVLNAFEATHHTHAEVFKSLHRDGARLFLVLFVLRLVTLLMSIIGNPADTFAVLR
;
A
#
# COMPACT_ATOMS: atom_id res chain seq x y z
N MET A 1 3.35 39.63 -2.29
CA MET A 1 4.00 38.45 -1.68
C MET A 1 3.13 37.87 -0.57
N SER A 2 2.69 38.66 0.41
CA SER A 2 1.80 38.21 1.52
C SER A 2 0.49 37.54 1.10
N LEU A 3 -0.18 38.02 0.04
CA LEU A 3 -1.48 37.47 -0.40
C LEU A 3 -1.35 36.10 -1.08
N ILE A 4 -0.24 35.88 -1.79
CA ILE A 4 0.07 34.60 -2.44
C ILE A 4 0.49 33.57 -1.38
N GLU A 5 1.28 33.96 -0.39
CA GLU A 5 1.59 33.11 0.77
C GLU A 5 0.34 32.71 1.54
N SER A 6 -0.60 33.65 1.75
CA SER A 6 -1.88 33.37 2.40
C SER A 6 -2.72 32.35 1.63
N LEU A 7 -2.82 32.47 0.31
CA LEU A 7 -3.59 31.53 -0.53
C LEU A 7 -2.97 30.14 -0.55
N PHE A 8 -1.64 30.06 -0.72
CA PHE A 8 -0.91 28.79 -0.73
C PHE A 8 -1.06 28.03 0.60
N ASN A 9 -1.07 28.76 1.72
CA ASN A 9 -1.29 28.15 3.04
C ASN A 9 -2.69 27.53 3.17
N LEU A 10 -3.72 28.09 2.55
CA LEU A 10 -5.09 27.58 2.66
C LEU A 10 -5.26 26.24 1.92
N GLU A 11 -4.80 26.16 0.67
CA GLU A 11 -4.85 24.93 -0.13
C GLU A 11 -4.04 23.81 0.50
N LEU A 12 -2.86 24.13 1.03
CA LEU A 12 -2.02 23.16 1.73
C LEU A 12 -2.70 22.62 3.00
N VAL A 13 -3.33 23.50 3.79
CA VAL A 13 -4.06 23.11 5.00
C VAL A 13 -5.21 22.16 4.65
N ASP A 14 -6.00 22.48 3.61
CA ASP A 14 -7.14 21.67 3.20
C ASP A 14 -6.71 20.28 2.69
N SER A 15 -5.65 20.20 1.87
CA SER A 15 -5.09 18.94 1.39
C SER A 15 -4.54 18.07 2.52
N VAL A 16 -3.83 18.68 3.49
CA VAL A 16 -3.28 17.95 4.64
C VAL A 16 -4.39 17.45 5.58
N LEU A 17 -5.41 18.27 5.80
CA LEU A 17 -6.55 17.91 6.64
C LEU A 17 -7.37 16.79 5.98
N SER A 18 -7.63 16.89 4.68
CA SER A 18 -8.28 15.85 3.88
C SER A 18 -7.53 14.53 3.96
N ALA A 19 -6.20 14.54 3.82
CA ALA A 19 -5.38 13.35 3.97
C ALA A 19 -5.51 12.72 5.38
N ARG A 20 -5.46 13.53 6.46
CA ARG A 20 -5.66 13.04 7.84
C ARG A 20 -7.02 12.38 8.04
N TYR A 21 -8.09 13.00 7.51
CA TYR A 21 -9.44 12.44 7.58
C TYR A 21 -9.55 11.14 6.79
N LEU A 22 -8.96 11.07 5.59
CA LEU A 22 -8.94 9.85 4.79
C LEU A 22 -8.22 8.70 5.51
N SER A 23 -7.08 8.95 6.14
CA SER A 23 -6.39 7.92 6.94
C SER A 23 -7.24 7.42 8.12
N ALA A 24 -7.96 8.33 8.79
CA ALA A 24 -8.86 7.95 9.88
C ALA A 24 -10.06 7.12 9.38
N VAL A 25 -10.67 7.51 8.25
CA VAL A 25 -11.75 6.74 7.62
C VAL A 25 -11.28 5.37 7.16
N ALA A 26 -10.06 5.29 6.58
CA ALA A 26 -9.45 4.02 6.19
C ALA A 26 -9.27 3.10 7.41
N LEU A 27 -8.73 3.61 8.51
CA LEU A 27 -8.58 2.84 9.75
C LEU A 27 -9.92 2.32 10.27
N VAL A 28 -10.94 3.19 10.37
CA VAL A 28 -12.27 2.79 10.85
C VAL A 28 -12.88 1.72 9.94
N SER A 29 -12.70 1.86 8.62
CA SER A 29 -13.21 0.88 7.64
C SER A 29 -12.53 -0.47 7.80
N VAL A 30 -11.21 -0.49 7.98
CA VAL A 30 -10.42 -1.72 8.20
C VAL A 30 -10.82 -2.42 9.50
N VAL A 31 -10.93 -1.66 10.60
CA VAL A 31 -11.35 -2.20 11.91
C VAL A 31 -12.79 -2.73 11.84
N TYR A 32 -13.68 -2.03 11.15
CA TYR A 32 -15.06 -2.47 10.99
C TYR A 32 -15.15 -3.77 10.18
N ASP A 33 -14.42 -3.87 9.06
CA ASP A 33 -14.32 -5.10 8.27
C ASP A 33 -13.74 -6.27 9.09
N HIS A 34 -12.72 -6.00 9.92
CA HIS A 34 -12.15 -6.98 10.84
C HIS A 34 -13.23 -7.61 11.73
N PHE A 35 -14.02 -6.77 12.41
CA PHE A 35 -15.10 -7.28 13.27
C PHE A 35 -16.18 -8.07 12.51
N LEU A 36 -16.51 -7.66 11.28
CA LEU A 36 -17.49 -8.39 10.47
C LEU A 36 -17.01 -9.77 10.03
N THR A 37 -15.70 -9.91 9.77
CA THR A 37 -15.11 -11.16 9.26
C THR A 37 -14.54 -12.07 10.34
N LEU A 38 -14.41 -11.58 11.58
CA LEU A 38 -13.75 -12.29 12.70
C LEU A 38 -14.35 -13.68 12.99
N ASP A 39 -15.68 -13.80 12.99
CA ASP A 39 -16.35 -15.08 13.27
C ASP A 39 -16.03 -16.14 12.21
N GLN A 40 -16.09 -15.75 10.93
CA GLN A 40 -15.75 -16.61 9.80
C GLN A 40 -14.26 -16.95 9.79
N GLU A 41 -13.40 -16.00 10.15
CA GLU A 41 -11.97 -16.24 10.29
C GLU A 41 -11.72 -17.30 11.37
N PHE A 42 -12.35 -17.16 12.54
CA PHE A 42 -12.18 -18.09 13.63
C PHE A 42 -12.69 -19.49 13.28
N SER A 43 -13.84 -19.60 12.61
CA SER A 43 -14.37 -20.90 12.20
C SER A 43 -13.49 -21.58 11.14
N ASN A 44 -12.97 -20.82 10.17
CA ASN A 44 -12.32 -21.37 8.98
C ASN A 44 -10.80 -21.58 9.16
N ILE A 45 -10.12 -20.66 9.83
CA ILE A 45 -8.65 -20.66 9.97
C ILE A 45 -8.24 -21.23 11.33
N TRP A 46 -8.87 -20.74 12.41
CA TRP A 46 -8.44 -21.04 13.78
C TRP A 46 -9.15 -22.25 14.39
N GLY A 47 -10.32 -22.63 13.87
CA GLY A 47 -11.16 -23.70 14.39
C GLY A 47 -10.47 -25.07 14.44
N SER A 48 -10.86 -25.88 15.42
CA SER A 48 -10.35 -27.24 15.67
C SER A 48 -10.48 -28.19 14.46
N GLY A 49 -11.40 -27.91 13.53
CA GLY A 49 -11.62 -28.71 12.33
C GLY A 49 -10.81 -28.28 11.11
N SER A 50 -10.05 -27.18 11.18
CA SER A 50 -9.27 -26.70 10.05
C SER A 50 -8.04 -27.58 9.84
N SER A 51 -8.09 -28.46 8.83
CA SER A 51 -6.97 -29.33 8.44
C SER A 51 -5.82 -28.57 7.76
N GLN A 52 -5.85 -27.24 7.76
CA GLN A 52 -4.83 -26.41 7.12
C GLN A 52 -3.55 -26.42 7.98
N GLY A 53 -2.41 -26.64 7.33
CA GLY A 53 -1.11 -26.69 8.00
C GLY A 53 -0.74 -25.36 8.66
N TYR A 54 0.16 -25.43 9.67
CA TYR A 54 0.61 -24.26 10.45
C TYR A 54 1.11 -23.09 9.57
N LEU A 55 1.80 -23.39 8.47
CA LEU A 55 2.31 -22.38 7.54
C LEU A 55 1.20 -21.53 6.91
N HIS A 56 0.05 -22.13 6.61
CA HIS A 56 -1.07 -21.41 6.04
C HIS A 56 -1.68 -20.45 7.06
N LYS A 57 -1.88 -20.90 8.30
CA LYS A 57 -2.36 -20.05 9.40
C LYS A 57 -1.40 -18.90 9.69
N PHE A 58 -0.10 -19.17 9.75
CA PHE A 58 0.92 -18.16 9.95
C PHE A 58 0.93 -17.12 8.82
N THR A 59 0.88 -17.58 7.56
CA THR A 59 0.86 -16.71 6.39
C THR A 59 -0.39 -15.82 6.39
N PHE A 60 -1.56 -16.40 6.69
CA PHE A 60 -2.81 -15.66 6.83
C PHE A 60 -2.72 -14.61 7.94
N ALA A 61 -2.23 -14.98 9.13
CA ALA A 61 -2.11 -14.07 10.26
C ALA A 61 -1.13 -12.93 9.98
N LEU A 62 0.05 -13.23 9.43
CA LEU A 62 1.01 -12.21 9.03
C LEU A 62 0.36 -11.27 8.02
N ASN A 63 -0.32 -11.81 7.02
CA ASN A 63 -0.96 -11.00 5.98
C ASN A 63 -2.03 -10.05 6.55
N ARG A 64 -2.94 -10.56 7.37
CA ARG A 64 -4.06 -9.78 7.89
C ARG A 64 -3.63 -8.82 8.98
N TYR A 65 -3.02 -9.33 10.05
CA TYR A 65 -2.73 -8.52 11.23
C TYR A 65 -1.58 -7.53 11.00
N VAL A 66 -0.60 -7.84 10.16
CA VAL A 66 0.45 -6.86 9.83
C VAL A 66 -0.13 -5.73 9.01
N ALA A 67 -0.96 -6.01 8.00
CA ALA A 67 -1.60 -4.95 7.21
C ALA A 67 -2.47 -4.04 8.09
N GLU A 68 -3.30 -4.62 8.96
CA GLU A 68 -4.13 -3.85 9.90
C GLU A 68 -3.29 -3.04 10.90
N ALA A 69 -2.25 -3.64 11.48
CA ALA A 69 -1.35 -2.95 12.41
C ALA A 69 -0.60 -1.82 11.73
N VAL A 70 -0.19 -2.02 10.48
CA VAL A 70 0.45 -1.00 9.65
C VAL A 70 -0.54 0.15 9.44
N THR A 71 -1.74 -0.09 8.90
CA THR A 71 -2.77 0.96 8.71
C THR A 71 -3.11 1.69 10.00
N ALA A 72 -3.24 0.98 11.12
CA ALA A 72 -3.45 1.58 12.43
C ALA A 72 -2.28 2.48 12.84
N TYR A 73 -1.05 2.04 12.62
CA TYR A 73 0.14 2.82 12.88
C TYR A 73 0.22 4.07 11.99
N THR A 74 -0.13 3.98 10.70
CA THR A 74 -0.12 5.14 9.78
C THR A 74 -1.13 6.20 10.21
N ALA A 75 -2.37 5.77 10.51
CA ALA A 75 -3.45 6.63 10.93
C ALA A 75 -3.14 7.25 12.29
N PHE A 76 -2.62 6.47 13.24
CA PHE A 76 -2.18 6.99 14.53
C PHE A 76 -1.07 8.04 14.36
N GLY A 77 -0.06 7.76 13.54
CA GLY A 77 1.00 8.71 13.22
C GLY A 77 0.50 9.99 12.55
N ALA A 78 -0.52 9.89 11.69
CA ALA A 78 -1.14 11.03 11.01
C ALA A 78 -1.98 11.90 11.96
N ILE A 79 -2.69 11.29 12.91
CA ILE A 79 -3.55 11.97 13.88
C ILE A 79 -2.73 12.57 15.02
N PHE A 80 -1.78 11.83 15.58
CA PHE A 80 -1.03 12.21 16.78
C PHE A 80 0.33 12.86 16.48
N SER A 81 0.60 13.26 15.23
CA SER A 81 1.90 13.86 14.85
C SER A 81 2.25 15.09 15.72
N GLU A 82 1.25 15.83 16.17
CA GLU A 82 1.38 17.07 16.96
C GLU A 82 1.92 16.82 18.37
N TYR A 83 1.61 15.67 18.98
CA TYR A 83 2.05 15.34 20.34
C TYR A 83 3.54 14.97 20.37
N TRP A 84 4.01 14.26 19.34
CA TRP A 84 5.39 13.76 19.27
C TRP A 84 6.42 14.84 18.99
N THR A 85 6.07 15.89 18.24
CA THR A 85 6.98 17.02 17.97
C THR A 85 7.27 17.83 19.23
N ILE A 86 6.28 18.05 20.10
CA ILE A 86 6.44 18.80 21.36
C ILE A 86 7.37 18.06 22.34
N LEU A 87 7.25 16.73 22.43
CA LEU A 87 8.14 15.90 23.26
C LEU A 87 9.59 15.87 22.75
N ARG A 88 9.78 15.97 21.43
CA ARG A 88 11.10 15.82 20.78
C ARG A 88 11.88 17.13 20.67
N THR A 89 11.23 18.29 20.81
CA THR A 89 11.93 19.60 20.85
C THR A 89 12.90 19.78 22.03
N SER A 90 12.91 18.89 23.02
CA SER A 90 13.89 18.95 24.13
C SER A 90 15.24 18.28 23.82
N THR A 91 15.35 17.48 22.75
CA THR A 91 16.60 16.76 22.40
C THR A 91 16.86 16.83 20.90
N GLN A 92 17.88 17.62 20.50
CA GLN A 92 18.27 17.91 19.12
C GLN A 92 18.81 16.72 18.30
N THR A 93 18.55 15.47 18.68
CA THR A 93 19.11 14.29 18.03
C THR A 93 18.03 13.29 17.67
N LEU A 94 17.59 13.31 16.41
CA LEU A 94 17.67 12.18 15.44
C LEU A 94 16.52 12.19 14.39
N PRO A 95 16.86 11.96 13.11
CA PRO A 95 15.93 11.83 11.98
C PRO A 95 15.24 10.46 11.91
N SER A 96 14.90 9.83 13.04
CA SER A 96 14.34 8.46 13.08
C SER A 96 12.87 8.36 12.68
N ALA A 97 12.15 9.49 12.53
CA ALA A 97 10.72 9.49 12.17
C ALA A 97 10.45 9.31 10.67
N SER A 98 11.44 9.45 9.78
CA SER A 98 11.21 9.28 8.33
C SER A 98 11.19 7.81 7.88
N ASN A 99 11.64 6.88 8.72
CA ASN A 99 11.78 5.46 8.34
C ASN A 99 10.48 4.65 8.49
N THR A 100 9.47 5.15 9.20
CA THR A 100 8.29 4.34 9.52
C THR A 100 7.24 4.31 8.42
N ASN A 101 7.21 5.30 7.52
CA ASN A 101 6.21 5.33 6.44
C ASN A 101 6.54 4.41 5.25
N PHE A 102 7.82 4.07 5.01
CA PHE A 102 8.18 3.20 3.89
C PHE A 102 7.86 1.73 4.13
N ASN A 103 7.83 1.29 5.39
CA ASN A 103 7.43 -0.08 5.75
C ASN A 103 5.94 -0.37 5.42
N ILE A 104 5.12 0.66 5.22
CA ILE A 104 3.69 0.53 4.91
C ILE A 104 3.50 0.00 3.49
N ILE A 105 4.23 0.58 2.54
CA ILE A 105 4.14 0.24 1.11
C ILE A 105 4.52 -1.23 0.92
N ASP A 106 5.54 -1.73 1.63
CA ASP A 106 5.98 -3.13 1.50
C ASP A 106 4.94 -4.14 2.03
N ALA A 107 4.15 -3.77 3.04
CA ALA A 107 3.14 -4.65 3.64
C ALA A 107 1.93 -4.88 2.71
N GLU A 108 1.47 -3.85 2.00
CA GLU A 108 0.32 -3.98 1.07
C GLU A 108 0.65 -4.85 -0.16
N HIS A 109 1.89 -4.80 -0.63
CA HIS A 109 2.32 -5.63 -1.77
C HIS A 109 2.42 -7.11 -1.40
N LEU A 110 2.83 -7.39 -0.16
CA LEU A 110 2.85 -8.73 0.38
C LEU A 110 1.44 -9.34 0.38
N PHE A 111 0.40 -8.52 0.62
CA PHE A 111 -0.99 -8.97 0.59
C PHE A 111 -1.46 -9.48 -0.77
N GLY A 112 -1.25 -8.68 -1.83
CA GLY A 112 -1.59 -9.11 -3.19
C GLY A 112 -0.83 -10.37 -3.60
N TYR A 113 0.44 -10.47 -3.20
CA TYR A 113 1.27 -11.64 -3.48
C TYR A 113 0.74 -12.91 -2.78
N LEU A 114 0.44 -12.84 -1.48
CA LEU A 114 0.00 -13.99 -0.69
C LEU A 114 -1.38 -14.50 -1.14
N GLN A 115 -2.29 -13.61 -1.52
CA GLN A 115 -3.59 -14.00 -2.08
C GLN A 115 -3.42 -14.78 -3.39
N LEU A 116 -2.59 -14.29 -4.31
CA LEU A 116 -2.30 -14.98 -5.57
C LEU A 116 -1.63 -16.33 -5.30
N GLN A 117 -0.64 -16.38 -4.40
CA GLN A 117 0.03 -17.63 -4.07
C GLN A 117 -0.95 -18.66 -3.49
N GLN A 118 -1.86 -18.26 -2.60
CA GLN A 118 -2.85 -19.14 -2.00
C GLN A 118 -3.84 -19.67 -3.05
N GLN A 119 -4.26 -18.83 -3.99
CA GLN A 119 -5.15 -19.23 -5.07
C GLN A 119 -4.47 -20.16 -6.09
N PHE A 120 -3.20 -19.92 -6.40
CA PHE A 120 -2.44 -20.76 -7.34
C PHE A 120 -1.97 -22.08 -6.73
N SER A 121 -1.72 -22.14 -5.43
CA SER A 121 -1.21 -23.34 -4.74
C SER A 121 -2.26 -24.45 -4.59
N SER A 122 -3.55 -24.18 -4.80
CA SER A 122 -4.64 -25.04 -4.34
C SER A 122 -4.98 -26.28 -5.20
N GLY A 123 -4.26 -26.65 -6.27
CA GLY A 123 -4.68 -27.90 -6.93
C GLY A 123 -4.09 -28.42 -8.24
N SER A 124 -2.94 -27.96 -8.74
CA SER A 124 -2.39 -28.58 -9.97
C SER A 124 -0.86 -28.63 -10.04
N PRO A 125 -0.26 -29.78 -10.40
CA PRO A 125 1.19 -29.97 -10.45
C PRO A 125 1.91 -29.06 -11.46
N ASN A 126 1.24 -28.66 -12.56
CA ASN A 126 1.82 -27.76 -13.57
C ASN A 126 1.94 -26.30 -13.10
N ARG A 127 1.27 -25.93 -12.00
CA ARG A 127 1.24 -24.53 -11.51
C ARG A 127 2.49 -24.10 -10.74
N LYS A 128 3.41 -25.03 -10.40
CA LYS A 128 4.69 -24.71 -9.73
C LYS A 128 5.53 -23.71 -10.52
N ARG A 129 5.53 -23.81 -11.86
CA ARG A 129 6.26 -22.88 -12.74
C ARG A 129 5.69 -21.46 -12.64
N MET A 130 4.37 -21.31 -12.61
CA MET A 130 3.71 -20.01 -12.49
C MET A 130 4.00 -19.37 -11.13
N THR A 131 3.91 -20.15 -10.05
CA THR A 131 4.29 -19.66 -8.70
C THR A 131 5.73 -19.17 -8.65
N PHE A 132 6.67 -19.90 -9.29
CA PHE A 132 8.06 -19.48 -9.35
C PHE A 132 8.25 -18.17 -10.14
N ILE A 133 7.58 -18.01 -11.28
CA ILE A 133 7.61 -16.77 -12.08
C ILE A 133 7.07 -15.60 -11.28
N LEU A 134 5.93 -15.78 -10.60
CA LEU A 134 5.32 -14.77 -9.75
C LEU A 134 6.22 -14.37 -8.57
N PHE A 135 6.80 -15.35 -7.87
CA PHE A 135 7.70 -15.10 -6.75
C PHE A 135 8.98 -14.38 -7.19
N SER A 136 9.55 -14.77 -8.34
CA SER A 136 10.71 -14.11 -8.91
C SER A 136 10.41 -12.66 -9.28
N GLY A 137 9.31 -12.43 -10.00
CA GLY A 137 8.86 -11.06 -10.36
C GLY A 137 8.61 -10.19 -9.14
N PHE A 138 7.90 -10.72 -8.14
CA PHE A 138 7.66 -10.03 -6.87
C PHE A 138 8.95 -9.66 -6.16
N SER A 139 9.88 -10.61 -6.01
CA SER A 139 11.16 -10.40 -5.31
C SER A 139 12.01 -9.33 -5.98
N VAL A 140 12.06 -9.30 -7.32
CA VAL A 140 12.79 -8.29 -8.08
C VAL A 140 12.13 -6.92 -7.96
N SER A 141 10.81 -6.85 -8.15
CA SER A 141 10.07 -5.58 -8.08
C SER A 141 10.13 -4.97 -6.68
N ILE A 142 9.90 -5.76 -5.63
CA ILE A 142 9.92 -5.24 -4.25
C ILE A 142 11.32 -4.79 -3.87
N SER A 143 12.37 -5.59 -4.16
CA SER A 143 13.75 -5.20 -3.85
C SER A 143 14.14 -3.89 -4.55
N THR A 144 13.74 -3.72 -5.80
CA THR A 144 14.01 -2.50 -6.56
C THR A 144 13.22 -1.32 -6.01
N ALA A 145 11.93 -1.51 -5.69
CA ALA A 145 11.10 -0.49 -5.08
C ALA A 145 11.66 -0.03 -3.72
N THR A 146 12.09 -0.96 -2.86
CA THR A 146 12.70 -0.66 -1.55
C THR A 146 13.98 0.15 -1.71
N VAL A 147 14.86 -0.20 -2.65
CA VAL A 147 16.09 0.57 -2.89
C VAL A 147 15.77 1.99 -3.37
N LEU A 148 14.84 2.15 -4.32
CA LEU A 148 14.42 3.46 -4.80
C LEU A 148 13.71 4.29 -3.73
N ALA A 149 12.93 3.64 -2.86
CA ALA A 149 12.30 4.21 -1.69
C ALA A 149 13.34 4.79 -0.72
N ILE A 150 14.35 4.01 -0.34
CA ILE A 150 15.44 4.47 0.53
C ILE A 150 16.16 5.68 -0.08
N LEU A 151 16.49 5.62 -1.38
CA LEU A 151 17.09 6.75 -2.09
C LEU A 151 16.17 7.98 -2.11
N THR A 152 14.86 7.78 -2.18
CA THR A 152 13.86 8.85 -2.09
C THR A 152 13.90 9.51 -0.72
N VAL A 153 13.94 8.73 0.37
CA VAL A 153 14.08 9.29 1.74
C VAL A 153 15.33 10.15 1.85
N ILE A 154 16.49 9.59 1.46
CA ILE A 154 17.78 10.28 1.58
C ILE A 154 17.76 11.61 0.81
N LYS A 155 17.22 11.62 -0.40
CA LYS A 155 17.11 12.84 -1.23
C LYS A 155 16.04 13.81 -0.74
N ALA A 156 15.01 13.32 -0.06
CA ALA A 156 13.91 14.14 0.42
C ALA A 156 14.24 14.82 1.77
N GLN A 157 15.12 14.24 2.59
CA GLN A 157 15.57 14.80 3.87
C GLN A 157 16.07 16.26 3.81
N PRO A 158 16.91 16.71 2.86
CA PRO A 158 17.39 18.09 2.82
C PRO A 158 16.33 19.09 2.33
N VAL A 159 15.22 18.62 1.76
CA VAL A 159 14.14 19.47 1.21
C VAL A 159 12.88 19.43 2.07
N THR A 160 12.92 18.80 3.25
CA THR A 160 11.84 18.85 4.24
C THR A 160 11.88 20.15 5.01
N PHE A 161 10.72 20.79 5.12
CA PHE A 161 10.50 21.95 5.96
C PHE A 161 9.37 21.66 6.94
N PHE A 162 9.53 22.14 8.17
CA PHE A 162 8.49 22.05 9.19
C PHE A 162 7.53 23.23 9.05
N PHE A 163 6.24 22.94 8.92
CA PHE A 163 5.19 23.96 8.84
C PHE A 163 4.52 24.10 10.21
N PRO A 164 4.77 25.18 10.96
CA PRO A 164 4.26 25.34 12.33
C PRO A 164 2.74 25.49 12.39
N VAL A 165 2.10 25.96 11.31
CA VAL A 165 0.64 26.14 11.24
C VAL A 165 -0.12 24.81 11.32
N ILE A 166 0.46 23.75 10.74
CA ILE A 166 -0.16 22.42 10.62
C ILE A 166 0.59 21.33 11.39
N ASN A 167 1.66 21.72 12.11
CA ASN A 167 2.51 20.83 12.90
C ASN A 167 2.95 19.56 12.14
N THR A 168 3.30 19.70 10.86
CA THR A 168 3.77 18.60 10.03
C THR A 168 4.97 19.01 9.19
N CYS A 169 5.81 18.04 8.86
CA CYS A 169 6.87 18.21 7.88
C CYS A 169 6.31 18.01 6.47
N GLY A 170 6.72 18.86 5.54
CA GLY A 170 6.41 18.74 4.12
C GLY A 170 7.65 18.97 3.26
N PHE A 171 7.60 18.57 1.99
CA PHE A 171 8.62 18.74 0.97
C PHE A 171 8.16 19.90 0.07
N LEU A 172 9.00 20.90 -0.15
CA LEU A 172 8.67 21.96 -1.11
C LEU A 172 8.84 21.52 -2.56
N LYS A 173 9.65 20.47 -2.78
CA LYS A 173 9.95 19.93 -4.10
C LYS A 173 9.76 18.43 -4.09
N ILE A 174 9.01 17.93 -5.07
CA ILE A 174 8.83 16.48 -5.27
C ILE A 174 10.19 15.86 -5.59
N PRO A 175 10.64 14.85 -4.83
CA PRO A 175 11.90 14.17 -5.13
C PRO A 175 11.77 13.45 -6.47
N SER A 176 12.73 13.62 -7.36
CA SER A 176 12.68 13.04 -8.71
C SER A 176 12.65 11.51 -8.71
N THR A 177 13.01 10.87 -7.60
CA THR A 177 12.98 9.41 -7.43
C THR A 177 11.57 8.86 -7.17
N LEU A 178 10.64 9.67 -6.66
CA LEU A 178 9.29 9.22 -6.29
C LEU A 178 8.48 8.65 -7.47
N PRO A 179 8.42 9.30 -8.65
CA PRO A 179 7.72 8.74 -9.81
C PRO A 179 8.30 7.38 -10.25
N TYR A 180 9.60 7.15 -10.05
CA TYR A 180 10.21 5.86 -10.38
C TYR A 180 9.78 4.75 -9.41
N VAL A 181 9.65 5.06 -8.11
CA VAL A 181 9.09 4.14 -7.11
C VAL A 181 7.66 3.77 -7.51
N LEU A 182 6.80 4.77 -7.75
CA LEU A 182 5.41 4.54 -8.12
C LEU A 182 5.29 3.80 -9.47
N GLY A 183 6.16 4.11 -10.42
CA GLY A 183 6.21 3.46 -11.72
C GLY A 183 6.55 1.99 -11.63
N ILE A 184 7.51 1.59 -10.78
CA ILE A 184 7.86 0.16 -10.63
C ILE A 184 6.75 -0.65 -9.96
N LEU A 185 6.04 -0.04 -9.00
CA LEU A 185 4.88 -0.65 -8.37
C LEU A 185 3.73 -0.85 -9.37
N LEU A 186 3.45 0.18 -10.19
CA LEU A 186 2.44 0.10 -11.24
C LEU A 186 2.79 -0.92 -12.33
N LEU A 187 4.08 -1.01 -12.69
CA LEU A 187 4.57 -2.02 -13.63
C LEU A 187 4.35 -3.44 -13.09
N PHE A 188 4.59 -3.63 -11.78
CA PHE A 188 4.32 -4.90 -11.13
C PHE A 188 2.83 -5.26 -11.14
N ASP A 189 1.92 -4.30 -10.89
CA ASP A 189 0.48 -4.58 -10.99
C ASP A 189 0.06 -4.92 -12.42
N SER A 190 0.63 -4.23 -13.40
CA SER A 190 0.42 -4.52 -14.82
C SER A 190 0.84 -5.96 -15.15
N PHE A 191 1.96 -6.41 -14.59
CA PHE A 191 2.45 -7.77 -14.70
C PHE A 191 1.50 -8.79 -14.03
N LEU A 192 0.96 -8.48 -12.84
CA LEU A 192 -0.02 -9.33 -12.17
C LEU A 192 -1.32 -9.46 -12.99
N ILE A 193 -1.83 -8.35 -13.53
CA ILE A 193 -3.01 -8.34 -14.40
C ILE A 193 -2.74 -9.16 -15.67
N ALA A 194 -1.58 -8.97 -16.31
CA ALA A 194 -1.20 -9.73 -17.50
C ALA A 194 -1.15 -11.23 -17.21
N ILE A 195 -0.55 -11.65 -16.10
CA ILE A 195 -0.52 -13.04 -15.67
C ILE A 195 -1.92 -13.58 -15.39
N ALA A 196 -2.77 -12.81 -14.70
CA ALA A 196 -4.14 -13.22 -14.41
C ALA A 196 -4.94 -13.45 -15.71
N VAL A 197 -4.78 -12.56 -16.69
CA VAL A 197 -5.41 -12.67 -18.01
C VAL A 197 -4.87 -13.87 -18.79
N LEU A 198 -3.55 -14.07 -18.85
CA LEU A 198 -2.95 -15.23 -19.52
C LEU A 198 -3.40 -16.55 -18.90
N ASN A 199 -3.45 -16.62 -17.56
CA ASN A 199 -3.94 -17.79 -16.85
C ASN A 199 -5.44 -18.03 -17.09
N ALA A 200 -6.25 -16.97 -17.23
CA ALA A 200 -7.66 -17.11 -17.59
C ALA A 200 -7.86 -17.69 -19.00
N PHE A 201 -6.97 -17.36 -19.94
CA PHE A 201 -6.98 -17.93 -21.29
C PHE A 201 -6.48 -19.38 -21.34
N GLU A 202 -5.50 -19.75 -20.51
CA GLU A 202 -4.94 -21.12 -20.48
C GLU A 202 -5.87 -22.12 -19.78
N ALA A 203 -6.72 -21.66 -18.85
CA ALA A 203 -7.72 -22.52 -18.24
C ALA A 203 -8.70 -23.04 -19.32
N THR A 204 -8.68 -24.35 -19.55
CA THR A 204 -9.60 -25.04 -20.45
C THR A 204 -11.01 -25.01 -19.86
N HIS A 205 -11.84 -24.10 -20.38
CA HIS A 205 -13.23 -23.98 -19.95
C HIS A 205 -14.13 -24.79 -20.89
N HIS A 206 -15.02 -25.61 -20.31
CA HIS A 206 -16.05 -26.31 -21.06
C HIS A 206 -17.19 -25.37 -21.53
N THR A 207 -17.29 -24.19 -20.93
CA THR A 207 -18.34 -23.19 -21.21
C THR A 207 -17.82 -21.76 -21.08
N HIS A 208 -18.02 -20.91 -22.10
CA HIS A 208 -17.54 -19.52 -22.14
C HIS A 208 -18.08 -18.62 -21.00
N ALA A 209 -19.22 -18.97 -20.40
CA ALA A 209 -19.84 -18.18 -19.32
C ALA A 209 -19.15 -18.34 -17.95
N GLU A 210 -18.41 -19.44 -17.72
CA GLU A 210 -17.72 -19.65 -16.43
C GLU A 210 -16.45 -18.80 -16.29
N VAL A 211 -15.79 -18.48 -17.41
CA VAL A 211 -14.55 -17.70 -17.43
C VAL A 211 -14.74 -16.33 -16.77
N PHE A 212 -15.75 -15.59 -17.21
CA PHE A 212 -16.03 -14.26 -16.69
C PHE A 212 -16.47 -14.29 -15.22
N LYS A 213 -17.20 -15.33 -14.82
CA LYS A 213 -17.68 -15.47 -13.44
C LYS A 213 -16.53 -15.84 -12.49
N SER A 214 -15.61 -16.70 -12.90
CA SER A 214 -14.39 -17.00 -12.13
C SER A 214 -13.51 -15.77 -12.06
N LEU A 215 -13.18 -15.13 -13.19
CA LEU A 215 -12.30 -13.97 -13.24
C LEU A 215 -12.84 -12.79 -12.41
N HIS A 216 -14.15 -12.53 -12.46
CA HIS A 216 -14.76 -11.48 -11.66
C HIS A 216 -14.78 -11.82 -10.16
N ARG A 217 -14.95 -13.09 -9.82
CA ARG A 217 -14.97 -13.60 -8.44
C ARG A 217 -13.56 -13.71 -7.83
N ASP A 218 -12.55 -13.86 -8.67
CA ASP A 218 -11.17 -14.20 -8.28
C ASP A 218 -10.26 -12.99 -8.05
N GLY A 219 -10.81 -11.79 -7.90
CA GLY A 219 -10.04 -10.61 -7.46
C GLY A 219 -9.52 -9.70 -8.58
N ALA A 220 -9.82 -9.97 -9.86
CA ALA A 220 -9.43 -9.09 -10.98
C ALA A 220 -9.94 -7.65 -10.81
N ARG A 221 -11.15 -7.48 -10.24
CA ARG A 221 -11.71 -6.16 -9.93
C ARG A 221 -10.85 -5.39 -8.93
N LEU A 222 -10.30 -6.08 -7.93
CA LEU A 222 -9.44 -5.46 -6.91
C LEU A 222 -8.11 -5.03 -7.54
N PHE A 223 -7.47 -5.89 -8.34
CA PHE A 223 -6.25 -5.52 -9.07
C PHE A 223 -6.45 -4.34 -10.03
N LEU A 224 -7.58 -4.29 -10.74
CA LEU A 224 -7.91 -3.17 -11.61
C LEU A 224 -8.07 -1.86 -10.82
N VAL A 225 -8.78 -1.90 -9.70
CA VAL A 225 -8.97 -0.70 -8.84
C VAL A 225 -7.63 -0.23 -8.28
N LEU A 226 -6.78 -1.14 -7.79
CA LEU A 226 -5.43 -0.81 -7.30
C LEU A 226 -4.55 -0.23 -8.41
N PHE A 227 -4.60 -0.82 -9.61
CA PHE A 227 -3.88 -0.31 -10.77
C PHE A 227 -4.30 1.12 -11.12
N VAL A 228 -5.61 1.39 -11.18
CA VAL A 228 -6.13 2.74 -11.48
C VAL A 228 -5.73 3.73 -10.38
N LEU A 229 -5.85 3.33 -9.11
CA LEU A 229 -5.44 4.16 -7.98
C LEU A 229 -3.95 4.55 -8.09
N ARG A 230 -3.08 3.56 -8.33
CA ARG A 230 -1.64 3.79 -8.48
C ARG A 230 -1.27 4.56 -9.74
N LEU A 231 -2.02 4.39 -10.83
CA LEU A 231 -1.85 5.18 -12.04
C LEU A 231 -2.15 6.65 -11.75
N VAL A 232 -3.25 6.95 -11.06
CA VAL A 232 -3.58 8.32 -10.64
C VAL A 232 -2.49 8.87 -9.73
N THR A 233 -2.02 8.10 -8.75
CA THR A 233 -0.90 8.48 -7.88
C THR A 233 0.38 8.80 -8.66
N LEU A 234 0.72 7.97 -9.64
CA LEU A 234 1.88 8.21 -10.50
C LEU A 234 1.71 9.50 -11.31
N LEU A 235 0.54 9.72 -11.93
CA LEU A 235 0.26 10.93 -12.69
C LEU A 235 0.34 12.19 -11.82
N MET A 236 -0.20 12.14 -10.61
CA MET A 236 -0.09 13.23 -9.63
C MET A 236 1.37 13.49 -9.24
N SER A 237 2.21 12.46 -9.12
CA SER A 237 3.64 12.65 -8.83
C SER A 237 4.45 13.28 -9.98
N ILE A 238 3.96 13.17 -11.22
CA ILE A 238 4.64 13.68 -12.42
C ILE A 238 4.16 15.10 -12.74
N ILE A 239 2.86 15.34 -12.69
CA ILE A 239 2.21 16.56 -13.19
C ILE A 239 1.73 17.44 -12.03
N GLY A 240 1.39 16.84 -10.88
CA GLY A 240 0.74 17.51 -9.77
C GLY A 240 1.66 18.43 -8.97
N ASN A 241 1.04 19.26 -8.15
CA ASN A 241 1.78 20.09 -7.21
C ASN A 241 2.32 19.24 -6.05
N PRO A 242 3.36 19.72 -5.34
CA PRO A 242 3.88 19.02 -4.17
C PRO A 242 2.78 18.71 -3.13
N ALA A 243 1.85 19.64 -2.91
CA ALA A 243 0.73 19.48 -1.98
C ALA A 243 -0.19 18.31 -2.35
N ASP A 244 -0.49 18.13 -3.63
CA ASP A 244 -1.34 17.03 -4.12
C ASP A 244 -0.62 15.69 -3.95
N THR A 245 0.69 15.68 -4.23
CA THR A 245 1.53 14.49 -4.07
C THR A 245 1.63 14.07 -2.60
N PHE A 246 1.60 15.03 -1.66
CA PHE A 246 1.59 14.77 -0.22
C PHE A 246 0.37 14.03 0.27
N ALA A 247 -0.81 14.36 -0.26
CA ALA A 247 -2.04 13.69 0.10
C ALA A 247 -2.03 12.21 -0.31
N VAL A 248 -1.28 11.88 -1.37
CA VAL A 248 -1.22 10.55 -1.95
C VAL A 248 -0.12 9.67 -1.35
N LEU A 249 0.96 10.28 -0.87
CA LEU A 249 2.09 9.58 -0.23
C LEU A 249 1.78 9.09 1.21
N ARG A 250 0.61 9.42 1.75
CA ARG A 250 0.23 9.21 3.14
C ARG A 250 -0.88 8.18 3.26
#